data_AF-A0A377BYJ3-F1
#
_entry.id   AF-A0A377BYJ3-F1
#
_cell.length_a   1.000
_cell.length_b   1.000
_cell.length_c   1.000
_cell.angle_alpha   90.00
_cell.angle_beta   90.00
_cell.angle_gamma   90.00
#
_symmetry.space_group_name_H-M   'P 1'
#
loop_
_entity.id
_entity.type
_entity.pdbx_description
1 polymer ?
#
loop_
_entity_poly.entity_id
_entity_poly.type
_entity_poly.pdbx_seq_one_letter_code
_entity_poly.pdbx_strand_id
1 'polypeptide(L)' 'MIWHSKLAARGVCTLEDLAEQGIDDLADIEGLTDEKAGALIMAARNICWFGDEA' A
#
# COMPACT_ATOMS: atom_id res chain seq x y z
N MET A 1 -12.45 -6.33 -5.77
CA MET A 1 -11.42 -6.41 -4.71
C MET A 1 -11.84 -5.52 -3.54
N ILE A 2 -12.18 -6.11 -2.39
CA ILE A 2 -12.88 -5.44 -1.26
C ILE A 2 -11.92 -4.60 -0.38
N TRP A 3 -10.60 -4.74 -0.54
CA TRP A 3 -9.61 -4.10 0.32
C TRP A 3 -9.44 -2.58 0.11
N HIS A 4 -9.87 -2.02 -1.03
CA HIS A 4 -9.75 -0.58 -1.32
C HIS A 4 -10.47 0.31 -0.30
N SER A 5 -11.67 -0.09 0.14
CA SER A 5 -12.41 0.66 1.16
C SER A 5 -11.78 0.54 2.55
N LYS A 6 -11.11 -0.58 2.83
CA LYS A 6 -10.40 -0.82 4.09
C LYS A 6 -9.14 0.04 4.19
N LEU A 7 -8.42 0.23 3.08
CA LEU A 7 -7.29 1.16 2.99
C LEU A 7 -7.75 2.62 3.21
N ALA A 8 -8.81 3.05 2.51
CA ALA A 8 -9.34 4.41 2.67
C ALA A 8 -9.84 4.68 4.11
N ALA A 9 -10.46 3.69 4.77
CA ALA A 9 -10.86 3.79 6.17
C ALA A 9 -9.68 3.95 7.14
N ARG A 10 -8.46 3.56 6.73
CA ARG A 10 -7.20 3.75 7.47
C ARG A 10 -6.48 5.05 7.12
N GLY A 11 -7.09 5.91 6.29
CA GLY A 11 -6.47 7.14 5.82
C GLY A 11 -5.54 6.95 4.63
N VAL A 12 -5.40 5.73 4.10
CA VAL A 12 -4.64 5.46 2.87
C VAL A 12 -5.50 5.82 1.67
N CYS A 13 -5.44 7.09 1.26
CA CYS A 13 -6.26 7.65 0.18
C CYS A 13 -5.46 7.92 -1.09
N THR A 14 -4.14 8.00 -0.98
CA THR A 14 -3.20 8.29 -2.06
C THR A 14 -2.15 7.20 -2.19
N LEU A 15 -1.39 7.23 -3.30
CA LEU A 15 -0.26 6.32 -3.50
C LEU A 15 0.87 6.61 -2.51
N GLU A 16 1.05 7.87 -2.13
CA GLU A 16 2.03 8.31 -1.12
C GLU A 16 1.67 7.74 0.25
N ASP A 17 0.40 7.83 0.66
CA ASP A 17 -0.06 7.23 1.92
C ASP A 17 0.20 5.72 1.97
N LEU A 18 0.09 5.04 0.82
CA LEU A 18 0.36 3.60 0.70
C LEU A 18 1.86 3.30 0.76
N ALA A 19 2.71 4.16 0.18
CA ALA A 19 4.16 4.02 0.23
C ALA A 19 4.71 4.14 1.66
N GLU A 20 4.01 4.90 2.51
CA GLU A 20 4.35 5.09 3.93
C GLU A 20 3.96 3.90 4.82
N GLN A 21 3.06 3.01 4.38
CA GLN A 21 2.62 1.86 5.18
C GLN A 21 3.70 0.78 5.32
N GLY A 22 3.65 0.03 6.43
CA GLY A 22 4.31 -1.26 6.60
C GLY A 22 3.42 -2.44 6.21
N ILE A 23 4.03 -3.62 6.00
CA ILE A 23 3.27 -4.86 5.76
C ILE A 23 2.39 -5.20 6.97
N ASP A 24 2.95 -5.06 8.19
CA ASP A 24 2.26 -5.33 9.44
C ASP A 24 1.01 -4.44 9.63
N ASP A 25 1.06 -3.19 9.14
CA ASP A 25 -0.07 -2.24 9.21
C ASP A 25 -1.25 -2.65 8.31
N LEU A 26 -0.97 -3.50 7.31
CA LEU A 26 -1.94 -4.00 6.34
C LEU A 26 -2.33 -5.47 6.57
N ALA A 27 -1.67 -6.17 7.49
CA ALA A 27 -1.80 -7.62 7.69
C ALA A 27 -3.20 -8.07 8.15
N ASP A 28 -3.99 -7.17 8.75
CA ASP A 28 -5.35 -7.46 9.21
C ASP A 28 -6.44 -7.18 8.14
N ILE A 29 -6.04 -6.72 6.95
CA ILE A 29 -6.95 -6.54 5.81
C ILE A 29 -7.27 -7.90 5.22
N GLU A 30 -8.43 -8.45 5.59
CA GLU A 30 -8.95 -9.68 4.97
C GLU A 30 -8.95 -9.56 3.43
N GLY A 31 -8.29 -10.52 2.79
CA GLY A 31 -8.10 -10.61 1.34
C GLY A 31 -6.81 -9.97 0.82
N LEU A 32 -6.02 -9.34 1.68
CA LEU A 32 -4.68 -8.83 1.39
C LEU A 32 -3.67 -9.67 2.18
N THR A 33 -2.91 -10.51 1.49
CA THR A 33 -1.83 -11.29 2.12
C THR A 33 -0.58 -10.43 2.28
N ASP A 34 0.31 -10.79 3.20
CA ASP A 34 1.57 -10.09 3.45
C ASP A 34 2.41 -9.92 2.17
N GLU A 35 2.43 -10.94 1.32
CA GLU A 35 3.12 -10.91 0.02
C GLU A 35 2.52 -9.86 -0.93
N LYS A 36 1.19 -9.75 -0.97
CA LYS A 36 0.49 -8.75 -1.78
C LYS A 36 0.64 -7.36 -1.20
N ALA A 37 0.57 -7.21 0.13
CA ALA A 37 0.80 -5.96 0.83
C ALA A 37 2.22 -5.45 0.53
N GLY A 38 3.22 -6.31 0.67
CA GLY A 38 4.61 -5.98 0.36
C GLY A 38 4.80 -5.57 -1.11
N ALA A 39 4.20 -6.31 -2.05
CA ALA A 39 4.26 -5.95 -3.47
C ALA A 39 3.63 -4.59 -3.78
N LEU A 40 2.47 -4.28 -3.18
CA LEU A 40 1.78 -3.01 -3.34
C LEU A 40 2.57 -1.85 -2.73
N ILE A 41 3.11 -2.01 -1.52
CA ILE A 41 3.92 -1.01 -0.83
C ILE A 41 5.20 -0.73 -1.63
N MET A 42 5.90 -1.77 -2.08
CA MET A 42 7.11 -1.60 -2.91
C MET A 42 6.80 -0.90 -4.23
N ALA A 43 5.71 -1.26 -4.89
CA ALA A 43 5.28 -0.58 -6.12
C ALA A 43 4.95 0.91 -5.86
N ALA A 44 4.25 1.22 -4.77
CA ALA A 44 3.95 2.59 -4.37
C ALA A 44 5.24 3.39 -4.08
N ARG A 45 6.18 2.82 -3.31
CA ARG A 45 7.49 3.44 -3.03
C ARG A 45 8.31 3.68 -4.29
N ASN A 46 8.34 2.71 -5.21
CA ASN A 46 9.03 2.88 -6.49
C ASN A 46 8.50 4.08 -7.27
N ILE A 47 7.19 4.33 -7.25
CA ILE A 47 6.59 5.46 -7.96
C ILE A 47 6.79 6.77 -7.18
N CYS A 48 6.52 6.79 -5.87
CA CYS A 48 6.53 8.01 -5.07
C CYS A 48 7.94 8.51 -4.72
N TRP A 49 8.91 7.59 -4.56
CA TRP A 49 10.26 7.93 -4.10
C TRP A 49 11.32 7.79 -5.20
N PHE A 50 11.08 6.92 -6.17
CA PHE A 50 12.04 6.60 -7.24
C PHE A 50 11.48 6.87 -8.65
N GLY A 51 10.26 7.42 -8.78
CA GLY A 51 9.58 7.63 -10.05
C GLY A 51 10.14 8.78 -10.91
N ASP A 52 11.01 9.61 -10.34
CA ASP A 52 11.72 10.68 -11.05
C ASP A 52 13.05 10.22 -11.70
N GLU A 53 13.42 8.94 -11.58
CA GLU A 53 14.53 8.38 -12.35
C GLU A 53 14.04 7.87 -13.72
N ALA A 54 13.85 8.80 -14.67
CA ALA A 54 13.70 8.53 -16.10
C ALA A 54 14.49 9.54 -16.94
#